data_AF-A0A7K0S280-F1
#
_entry.id   AF-A0A7K0S280-F1
#
_cell.length_a   1.000
_cell.length_b   1.000
_cell.length_c   1.000
_cell.angle_alpha   90.00
_cell.angle_beta   90.00
_cell.angle_gamma   90.00
#
_symmetry.space_group_name_H-M   'P 1'
#
loop_
_entity.id
_entity.type
_entity.pdbx_description
1 polymer ?
#
loop_
_entity_poly.entity_id
_entity_poly.type
_entity_poly.pdbx_seq_one_letter_code
_entity_poly.pdbx_strand_id
1 'polypeptide(L)'
;MGEGLVEVPGGLKMQKRRIWGFFAAPGMVWLGLFFVVAFYAVISVGLGNINTLYQPIPHWNPLDWNVGYLVQAIESVIPGGQNWSVVVRTVIYITAAIIGALLIGYPVAYYASRHAGRWRGLVVVLLILPFWISYIMRMFAWTNLLAPDGYGSKFLSALSIDSLFSSLGLLDGTDWLGGQGIT
;
A
#
# COMPACT_ATOMS: atom_id res chain seq x y z
N MET A 1 -25.80 50.50 3.25
CA MET A 1 -27.11 50.80 2.62
C MET A 1 -27.37 49.71 1.61
N GLY A 2 -28.31 48.80 1.72
CA GLY A 2 -29.20 48.41 2.81
C GLY A 2 -29.40 46.90 2.64
N GLU A 3 -29.56 46.20 3.74
CA GLU A 3 -29.89 44.78 3.73
C GLU A 3 -31.25 44.57 3.07
N GLY A 4 -31.27 43.86 1.96
CA GLY A 4 -32.48 43.28 1.41
C GLY A 4 -32.70 41.91 2.03
N LEU A 5 -33.03 41.88 3.33
CA LEU A 5 -33.57 40.68 3.98
C LEU A 5 -34.94 40.40 3.37
N VAL A 6 -34.97 39.59 2.32
CA VAL A 6 -36.21 38.98 1.84
C VAL A 6 -36.50 37.80 2.76
N GLU A 7 -37.23 38.06 3.85
CA GLU A 7 -37.88 37.01 4.62
C GLU A 7 -38.92 36.33 3.72
N VAL A 8 -38.63 35.11 3.27
CA VAL A 8 -39.59 34.23 2.59
C VAL A 8 -40.16 33.26 3.64
N PRO A 9 -41.44 33.37 4.00
CA PRO A 9 -42.07 32.42 4.91
C PRO A 9 -42.38 31.13 4.15
N GLY A 10 -41.79 30.02 4.61
CA GLY A 10 -42.14 28.68 4.16
C GLY A 10 -41.15 28.06 3.16
N GLY A 11 -40.11 27.44 3.69
CA GLY A 11 -39.30 26.42 3.02
C GLY A 11 -38.04 26.95 2.35
N LEU A 12 -36.88 26.54 2.88
CA LEU A 12 -35.56 26.67 2.25
C LEU A 12 -35.60 26.06 0.83
N LYS A 13 -35.87 26.88 -0.20
CA LYS A 13 -35.64 26.48 -1.59
C LYS A 13 -34.15 26.60 -1.84
N MET A 14 -33.42 25.48 -1.75
CA MET A 14 -32.04 25.39 -2.22
C MET A 14 -31.98 25.79 -3.69
N GLN A 15 -31.59 27.02 -3.97
CA GLN A 15 -31.37 27.52 -5.32
C GLN A 15 -30.22 26.71 -5.93
N LYS A 16 -30.56 25.92 -6.96
CA LYS A 16 -29.78 24.78 -7.45
C LYS A 16 -28.37 25.24 -7.87
N ARG A 17 -27.35 24.67 -7.22
CA ARG A 17 -25.88 24.79 -7.42
C ARG A 17 -25.40 24.35 -8.84
N ARG A 18 -26.15 24.65 -9.90
CA ARG A 18 -25.91 24.19 -11.27
C ARG A 18 -24.73 24.89 -11.93
N ILE A 19 -24.45 26.14 -11.55
CA ILE A 19 -23.30 26.94 -12.04
C ILE A 19 -21.98 26.34 -11.54
N TRP A 20 -21.92 25.90 -10.28
CA TRP A 20 -20.75 25.21 -9.72
C TRP A 20 -20.49 23.86 -10.40
N GLY A 21 -21.55 23.15 -10.80
CA GLY A 21 -21.43 21.92 -11.58
C GLY A 21 -20.84 22.15 -12.98
N PHE A 22 -21.10 23.29 -13.62
CA PHE A 22 -20.58 23.61 -14.96
C PHE A 22 -19.08 23.93 -14.94
N PHE A 23 -18.58 24.59 -13.90
CA PHE A 23 -17.14 24.82 -13.71
C PHE A 23 -16.37 23.54 -13.35
N ALA A 24 -16.99 22.63 -12.60
CA ALA A 24 -16.41 21.32 -12.30
C ALA A 24 -16.53 20.32 -13.47
N ALA A 25 -17.46 20.54 -14.41
CA ALA A 25 -17.73 19.65 -15.53
C ALA A 25 -16.50 19.30 -16.38
N PRO A 26 -15.65 20.24 -16.85
CA PRO A 26 -14.49 19.89 -17.67
C PRO A 26 -13.50 18.99 -16.92
N GLY A 27 -13.27 19.24 -15.62
CA GLY A 27 -12.41 18.40 -14.79
C GLY A 27 -13.00 17.01 -14.56
N MET A 28 -14.31 16.92 -14.29
CA MET A 28 -15.01 15.64 -14.13
C MET A 28 -15.05 14.82 -15.43
N VAL A 29 -15.24 15.47 -16.58
CA VAL A 29 -15.19 14.83 -17.90
C VAL A 29 -13.78 14.30 -18.17
N TRP A 30 -12.75 15.08 -17.86
CA TRP A 30 -11.37 14.64 -18.01
C TRP A 30 -11.06 13.42 -17.13
N LEU A 31 -11.38 13.49 -15.83
CA LEU A 31 -11.19 12.38 -14.91
C LEU A 31 -11.98 11.13 -15.34
N GLY A 32 -13.23 11.30 -15.76
CA GLY A 32 -14.05 10.22 -16.27
C GLY A 32 -13.45 9.58 -17.53
N LEU A 33 -12.96 10.39 -18.47
CA LEU A 33 -12.32 9.90 -19.69
C LEU A 33 -11.05 9.10 -19.37
N PHE A 34 -10.15 9.62 -18.55
CA PHE A 34 -8.94 8.90 -18.16
C PHE A 34 -9.23 7.65 -17.35
N PHE A 35 -10.24 7.69 -16.49
CA PHE A 35 -10.70 6.52 -15.75
C PHE A 35 -11.22 5.44 -16.70
N VAL A 36 -12.06 5.80 -17.67
CA VAL A 36 -12.58 4.84 -18.67
C VAL A 36 -11.45 4.26 -19.51
N VAL A 37 -10.48 5.08 -19.94
CA VAL A 37 -9.32 4.60 -20.71
C VAL A 37 -8.47 3.63 -19.88
N ALA A 38 -8.14 3.98 -18.63
CA ALA A 38 -7.36 3.11 -17.75
C ALA A 38 -8.12 1.81 -17.44
N PHE A 39 -9.42 1.90 -17.18
CA PHE A 39 -10.27 0.74 -16.92
C PHE A 39 -10.38 -0.17 -18.14
N TYR A 40 -10.55 0.41 -19.32
CA TYR A 40 -10.57 -0.34 -20.58
C TYR A 40 -9.24 -1.06 -20.82
N ALA A 41 -8.10 -0.41 -20.56
CA ALA A 41 -6.79 -1.05 -20.65
C ALA A 41 -6.66 -2.24 -19.68
N VAL A 42 -7.17 -2.12 -18.44
CA VAL A 42 -7.18 -3.23 -17.47
C VAL A 42 -8.03 -4.40 -17.98
N ILE A 43 -9.20 -4.13 -18.56
CA ILE A 43 -10.04 -5.18 -19.14
C ILE A 43 -9.35 -5.84 -20.34
N SER A 44 -8.75 -5.06 -21.25
CA SER A 44 -8.02 -5.58 -22.40
C SER A 44 -6.81 -6.44 -22.02
N VAL A 45 -6.17 -6.16 -20.88
CA VAL A 45 -5.09 -6.99 -20.32
C VAL A 45 -5.66 -8.25 -19.66
N GLY A 46 -6.72 -8.11 -18.85
CA GLY A 46 -7.30 -9.21 -18.09
C GLY A 46 -8.06 -10.24 -18.93
N LEU A 47 -8.72 -9.79 -20.01
CA LEU A 47 -9.40 -10.62 -21.01
C LEU A 47 -8.52 -10.92 -22.23
N GLY A 48 -7.26 -10.47 -22.20
CA GLY A 48 -6.26 -10.80 -23.21
C GLY A 48 -5.81 -12.27 -23.13
N ASN A 49 -4.83 -12.61 -23.96
CA ASN A 49 -4.23 -13.95 -23.97
C ASN A 49 -2.87 -13.91 -23.26
N ILE A 50 -2.49 -15.01 -22.63
CA ILE A 50 -1.13 -15.20 -22.11
C ILE A 50 -0.29 -15.95 -23.13
N ASN A 51 0.97 -15.52 -23.31
CA ASN A 51 1.90 -16.26 -24.16
C ASN A 51 2.45 -17.50 -23.43
N THR A 52 3.26 -18.29 -24.14
CA THR A 52 3.93 -19.48 -23.59
C THR A 52 4.93 -19.15 -22.46
N LEU A 53 5.29 -17.88 -22.27
CA LEU A 53 6.11 -17.37 -21.17
C LEU A 53 5.27 -16.75 -20.03
N TYR A 54 3.96 -17.00 -19.98
CA TYR A 54 3.03 -16.45 -18.97
C TYR A 54 2.99 -14.92 -18.90
N GLN A 55 3.31 -14.24 -20.00
CA GLN A 55 3.19 -12.78 -20.08
C GLN A 55 1.82 -12.41 -20.64
N PRO A 56 1.06 -11.51 -19.99
CA PRO A 56 -0.23 -11.06 -20.49
C PRO A 56 -0.04 -10.14 -21.70
N ILE A 57 -0.63 -10.52 -22.83
CA ILE A 57 -0.64 -9.71 -24.05
C ILE A 57 -2.00 -8.99 -24.13
N PRO A 58 -2.02 -7.64 -24.09
CA PRO A 58 -3.26 -6.89 -24.18
C PRO A 58 -3.87 -7.00 -25.58
N HIS A 59 -5.14 -7.39 -25.66
CA HIS A 59 -5.92 -7.32 -26.88
C HIS A 59 -6.91 -6.16 -26.80
N TRP A 60 -6.69 -5.13 -27.64
CA TRP A 60 -7.55 -3.96 -27.67
C TRP A 60 -8.90 -4.26 -28.32
N ASN A 61 -8.94 -5.13 -29.34
CA ASN A 61 -10.18 -5.52 -29.99
C ASN A 61 -11.03 -6.44 -29.09
N PRO A 62 -12.28 -6.08 -28.75
CA PRO A 62 -13.15 -6.90 -27.88
C PRO A 62 -13.53 -8.26 -28.46
N LEU A 63 -13.41 -8.44 -29.78
CA LEU A 63 -13.72 -9.72 -30.45
C LEU A 63 -12.66 -10.81 -30.16
N ASP A 64 -11.45 -10.41 -29.79
CA ASP A 64 -10.33 -11.32 -29.51
C ASP A 64 -10.21 -11.65 -28.01
N TRP A 65 -11.18 -11.21 -27.21
CA TRP A 65 -11.19 -11.41 -25.76
C TRP A 65 -11.52 -12.85 -25.38
N ASN A 66 -10.71 -13.41 -24.50
CA ASN A 66 -10.85 -14.79 -24.04
C ASN A 66 -11.10 -14.82 -22.53
N VAL A 67 -12.34 -15.15 -22.16
CA VAL A 67 -12.76 -15.24 -20.75
C VAL A 67 -12.12 -16.44 -20.04
N GLY A 68 -11.66 -17.47 -20.78
CA GLY A 68 -11.04 -18.66 -20.20
C GLY A 68 -9.74 -18.35 -19.44
N TYR A 69 -8.92 -17.43 -19.93
CA TYR A 69 -7.69 -17.01 -19.23
C TYR A 69 -7.98 -16.20 -17.97
N LEU A 70 -9.05 -15.40 -17.98
CA LEU A 70 -9.52 -14.70 -16.78
C LEU A 70 -9.93 -15.69 -15.69
N VAL A 71 -10.66 -16.74 -16.07
CA VAL A 71 -11.07 -17.80 -15.12
C VAL A 71 -9.84 -18.54 -14.58
N GLN A 72 -8.88 -18.92 -15.43
CA GLN A 72 -7.63 -19.55 -15.00
C GLN A 72 -6.81 -18.66 -14.05
N ALA A 73 -6.74 -17.35 -14.33
CA ALA A 73 -6.06 -16.40 -13.46
C ALA A 73 -6.72 -16.34 -12.07
N ILE A 74 -8.06 -16.33 -12.02
CA ILE A 74 -8.82 -16.38 -10.77
C ILE A 74 -8.57 -17.71 -10.04
N GLU A 75 -8.65 -18.84 -10.73
CA GLU A 75 -8.38 -20.17 -10.18
C GLU A 75 -6.96 -20.28 -9.61
N SER A 76 -5.98 -19.61 -10.20
CA SER A 76 -4.59 -19.60 -9.70
C SER A 76 -4.44 -18.97 -8.31
N VAL A 77 -5.36 -18.09 -7.92
CA VAL A 77 -5.36 -17.31 -6.68
C VAL A 77 -6.30 -17.90 -5.62
N ILE A 78 -7.14 -18.88 -5.99
CA ILE A 78 -8.08 -19.60 -5.10
C ILE A 78 -7.34 -20.72 -4.32
N PRO A 79 -7.86 -21.19 -3.16
CA PRO A 79 -7.29 -22.32 -2.43
C PRO A 79 -7.02 -23.54 -3.34
N GLY A 80 -5.76 -23.95 -3.42
CA GLY A 80 -5.31 -25.03 -4.29
C GLY A 80 -4.71 -24.59 -5.64
N GLY A 81 -4.80 -23.29 -5.97
CA GLY A 81 -4.15 -22.70 -7.13
C GLY A 81 -2.64 -22.48 -6.94
N GLN A 82 -1.91 -22.36 -8.04
CA GLN A 82 -0.45 -22.19 -8.07
C GLN A 82 0.05 -21.01 -7.22
N ASN A 83 -0.70 -19.90 -7.20
CA ASN A 83 -0.33 -18.66 -6.52
C ASN A 83 -0.95 -18.52 -5.13
N TRP A 84 -1.68 -19.54 -4.65
CA TRP A 84 -2.33 -19.51 -3.33
C TRP A 84 -1.35 -19.23 -2.18
N SER A 85 -0.14 -19.79 -2.26
CA SER A 85 0.89 -19.58 -1.25
C SER A 85 1.31 -18.11 -1.13
N VAL A 86 1.33 -17.37 -2.25
CA VAL A 86 1.65 -15.94 -2.28
C VAL A 86 0.53 -15.15 -1.61
N VAL A 87 -0.74 -15.45 -1.93
CA VAL A 87 -1.91 -14.82 -1.30
C VAL A 87 -1.87 -14.96 0.22
N VAL A 88 -1.67 -16.19 0.70
CA VAL A 88 -1.60 -16.47 2.14
C VAL A 88 -0.46 -15.70 2.80
N ARG A 89 0.74 -15.69 2.20
CA ARG A 89 1.89 -14.93 2.73
C ARG A 89 1.60 -13.44 2.80
N THR A 90 1.01 -12.87 1.75
CA THR A 90 0.63 -11.45 1.71
C THR A 90 -0.40 -11.12 2.79
N VAL A 91 -1.42 -11.96 2.97
CA VAL A 91 -2.43 -11.78 4.03
C VAL A 91 -1.80 -11.84 5.40
N ILE A 92 -0.89 -12.80 5.64
CA ILE A 92 -0.15 -12.91 6.92
C ILE A 92 0.68 -11.64 7.15
N TYR A 93 1.43 -11.17 6.17
CA TYR A 93 2.26 -9.97 6.31
C TYR A 93 1.44 -8.71 6.57
N ILE A 94 0.35 -8.51 5.84
CA ILE A 94 -0.53 -7.36 6.05
C ILE A 94 -1.18 -7.43 7.43
N THR A 95 -1.67 -8.60 7.83
CA THR A 95 -2.32 -8.78 9.14
C THR A 95 -1.33 -8.53 10.28
N ALA A 96 -0.12 -9.10 10.19
CA ALA A 96 0.95 -8.88 11.16
C ALA A 96 1.37 -7.40 11.22
N ALA A 97 1.49 -6.75 10.06
CA ALA A 97 1.83 -5.33 9.97
C ALA A 97 0.74 -4.44 10.58
N ILE A 98 -0.55 -4.72 10.32
CA ILE A 98 -1.68 -3.98 10.91
C ILE A 98 -1.69 -4.16 12.42
N ILE A 99 -1.58 -5.40 12.92
CA ILE A 99 -1.58 -5.66 14.35
C ILE A 99 -0.38 -4.98 15.02
N GLY A 100 0.82 -5.11 14.46
CA GLY A 100 2.01 -4.44 14.98
C GLY A 100 1.87 -2.91 14.97
N ALA A 101 1.35 -2.34 13.89
CA ALA A 101 1.09 -0.91 13.80
C ALA A 101 0.03 -0.44 14.82
N LEU A 102 -1.00 -1.25 15.08
CA LEU A 102 -2.02 -0.93 16.09
C LEU A 102 -1.43 -1.01 17.50
N LEU A 103 -0.69 -2.08 17.81
CA LEU A 103 -0.07 -2.30 19.11
C LEU A 103 0.95 -1.23 19.47
N ILE A 104 1.68 -0.70 18.50
CA ILE A 104 2.66 0.39 18.71
C ILE A 104 1.98 1.75 18.62
N GLY A 105 1.13 1.96 17.61
CA GLY A 105 0.50 3.24 17.33
C GLY A 105 -0.54 3.65 18.37
N TYR A 106 -1.34 2.70 18.87
CA TYR A 106 -2.38 2.97 19.86
C TYR A 106 -1.83 3.52 21.19
N PRO A 107 -0.82 2.91 21.85
CA PRO A 107 -0.26 3.46 23.08
C PRO A 107 0.44 4.80 22.85
N VAL A 108 1.11 5.00 21.72
CA VAL A 108 1.74 6.28 21.37
C VAL A 108 0.69 7.37 21.19
N ALA A 109 -0.41 7.08 20.47
CA ALA A 109 -1.53 8.01 20.30
C ALA A 109 -2.24 8.32 21.63
N TYR A 110 -2.43 7.30 22.47
CA TYR A 110 -3.00 7.46 23.81
C TYR A 110 -2.12 8.36 24.69
N TYR A 111 -0.81 8.15 24.70
CA TYR A 111 0.14 8.99 25.42
C TYR A 111 0.16 10.43 24.88
N ALA A 112 0.19 10.58 23.54
CA ALA A 112 0.15 11.88 22.88
C ALA A 112 -1.14 12.66 23.18
N SER A 113 -2.28 11.98 23.33
CA SER A 113 -3.56 12.62 23.62
C SER A 113 -3.74 12.99 25.11
N ARG A 114 -3.28 12.14 26.04
CA ARG A 114 -3.53 12.32 27.48
C ARG A 114 -2.40 12.95 28.28
N HIS A 115 -1.14 12.69 27.94
CA HIS A 115 0.01 13.07 28.78
C HIS A 115 0.92 14.14 28.17
N ALA A 116 0.65 14.54 26.93
CA ALA A 116 1.60 15.34 26.19
C ALA A 116 1.69 16.82 26.61
N GLY A 117 0.75 17.36 27.41
CA GLY A 117 0.85 18.69 28.03
C GLY A 117 1.55 19.75 27.15
N ARG A 118 2.75 20.20 27.58
CA ARG A 118 3.63 21.15 26.85
C ARG A 118 4.36 20.54 25.64
N TRP A 119 4.61 19.23 25.63
CA TRP A 119 5.36 18.48 24.61
C TRP A 119 4.49 17.95 23.46
N ARG A 120 3.17 18.19 23.48
CA ARG A 120 2.21 17.72 22.45
C ARG A 120 2.62 18.13 21.04
N GLY A 121 3.09 19.35 20.86
CA GLY A 121 3.59 19.83 19.56
C GLY A 121 4.78 19.00 19.06
N LEU A 122 5.76 18.73 19.93
CA LEU A 122 6.95 17.97 19.58
C LEU A 122 6.62 16.50 19.25
N VAL A 123 5.75 15.86 20.03
CA VAL A 123 5.33 14.46 19.78
C VAL A 123 4.61 14.34 18.42
N VAL A 124 3.73 15.29 18.09
CA VAL A 124 3.02 15.30 16.80
C VAL A 124 3.99 15.57 15.64
N VAL A 125 4.94 16.49 15.80
CA VAL A 125 5.97 16.75 14.78
C VAL A 125 6.82 15.50 14.54
N LEU A 126 7.23 14.79 15.60
CA LEU A 126 8.02 13.56 15.47
C LEU A 126 7.24 12.43 14.77
N LEU A 127 5.92 12.39 14.92
CA LEU A 127 5.06 11.44 14.20
C LEU A 127 4.90 11.78 12.71
N ILE A 128 4.87 13.07 12.37
CA ILE A 128 4.71 13.52 10.97
C ILE A 128 6.05 13.55 10.23
N LEU A 129 7.17 13.79 10.91
CA LEU A 129 8.51 13.79 10.34
C LEU A 129 8.83 12.57 9.45
N PRO A 130 8.59 11.32 9.87
CA PRO A 130 8.89 10.15 9.04
C PRO A 130 7.99 10.03 7.80
N PHE A 131 6.86 10.74 7.75
CA PHE A 131 6.01 10.81 6.57
C PHE A 131 6.62 11.68 5.45
N TRP A 132 7.47 12.64 5.80
CA TRP A 132 8.14 13.52 4.84
C TRP A 132 9.35 12.88 4.15
N ILE A 133 9.84 11.75 4.66
CA ILE A 133 10.98 11.05 4.08
C ILE A 133 10.51 10.15 2.93
N SER A 134 11.18 10.24 1.78
CA SER A 134 10.90 9.41 0.61
C SER A 134 10.90 7.92 0.96
N TYR A 135 9.84 7.19 0.58
CA TYR A 135 9.70 5.75 0.81
C TYR A 135 10.94 4.95 0.37
N ILE A 136 11.52 5.33 -0.76
CA ILE A 136 12.74 4.72 -1.32
C ILE A 136 13.92 4.83 -0.35
N MET A 137 14.12 5.99 0.27
CA MET A 137 15.21 6.19 1.23
C MET A 137 15.04 5.29 2.45
N ARG A 138 13.80 5.16 2.95
CA ARG A 138 13.51 4.24 4.05
C ARG A 138 13.77 2.78 3.67
N MET A 139 13.40 2.38 2.44
CA MET A 139 13.68 1.03 1.93
C MET A 139 15.19 0.76 1.90
N PHE A 140 15.99 1.68 1.34
CA PHE A 140 17.45 1.53 1.29
C PHE A 140 18.13 1.61 2.65
N ALA A 141 17.58 2.39 3.59
CA ALA A 141 18.10 2.46 4.94
C ALA A 141 17.97 1.10 5.64
N TRP A 142 16.81 0.44 5.54
CA TRP A 142 16.63 -0.91 6.09
C TRP A 142 17.53 -1.93 5.41
N THR A 143 17.62 -1.94 4.07
CA THR A 143 18.48 -2.92 3.38
C THR A 143 19.97 -2.72 3.69
N ASN A 144 20.44 -1.48 3.82
CA ASN A 144 21.83 -1.22 4.21
C ASN A 144 22.09 -1.52 5.69
N LEU A 145 21.14 -1.21 6.57
CA LEU A 145 21.25 -1.50 8.00
C LEU A 145 21.31 -3.01 8.27
N LEU A 146 20.50 -3.77 7.52
CA LEU A 146 20.44 -5.22 7.49
C LEU A 146 21.32 -5.82 6.38
N ALA A 147 22.30 -5.11 5.84
CA ALA A 147 23.28 -5.74 4.96
C ALA A 147 24.21 -6.64 5.80
N PRO A 148 24.86 -7.68 5.24
CA PRO A 148 25.79 -8.52 5.99
C PRO A 148 26.83 -7.73 6.81
N ASP A 149 27.38 -6.66 6.23
CA ASP A 149 28.33 -5.75 6.89
C ASP A 149 27.71 -4.56 7.66
N GLY A 150 26.38 -4.49 7.64
CA GLY A 150 25.60 -3.41 8.22
C GLY A 150 25.68 -3.36 9.76
N TYR A 151 25.48 -2.17 10.31
CA TYR A 151 25.50 -1.96 11.76
C TYR A 151 24.40 -2.76 12.49
N GLY A 152 23.27 -3.01 11.83
CA GLY A 152 22.19 -3.83 12.39
C GLY A 152 22.63 -5.28 12.57
N SER A 153 23.24 -5.86 11.55
CA SER A 153 23.74 -7.25 11.55
C SER A 153 24.80 -7.47 12.62
N LYS A 154 25.74 -6.52 12.74
CA LYS A 154 26.77 -6.53 13.79
C LYS A 154 26.16 -6.46 15.20
N PHE A 155 25.10 -5.67 15.39
CA PHE A 155 24.38 -5.61 16.66
C PHE A 155 23.63 -6.92 16.98
N LEU A 156 23.02 -7.56 15.98
CA LEU A 156 22.34 -8.85 16.15
C LEU A 156 23.33 -9.97 16.49
N SER A 157 24.49 -10.03 15.82
CA SER A 157 25.57 -10.98 16.13
C SER A 157 26.17 -10.74 17.52
N ALA A 158 26.28 -9.48 17.94
CA ALA A 158 26.75 -9.13 19.29
C ALA A 158 25.78 -9.60 20.39
N LEU A 159 24.48 -9.70 20.09
CA LEU A 159 23.47 -10.27 21.00
C LEU A 159 23.37 -11.81 20.92
N SER A 160 24.21 -12.47 20.12
CA SER A 160 24.21 -13.92 19.87
C SER A 160 22.87 -14.47 19.37
N ILE A 161 22.01 -13.60 18.82
CA ILE A 161 20.69 -13.97 18.32
C ILE A 161 20.82 -14.84 17.05
N ASP A 162 21.93 -14.73 16.32
CA ASP A 162 22.34 -15.60 15.22
C ASP A 162 22.43 -17.08 15.63
N SER A 163 22.96 -17.36 16.84
CA SER A 163 23.04 -18.72 17.38
C SER A 163 21.66 -19.29 17.74
N LEU A 164 20.72 -18.42 18.14
CA LEU A 164 19.36 -18.80 18.46
C LEU A 164 18.56 -19.13 17.19
N PHE A 165 18.69 -18.30 16.15
CA PHE A 165 18.02 -18.53 14.88
C PHE A 165 18.55 -19.73 14.09
N SER A 166 19.86 -20.01 14.17
CA SER A 166 20.43 -21.26 13.62
C SER A 166 19.93 -22.49 14.39
N SER A 167 19.80 -22.40 15.73
CA SER A 167 19.22 -23.50 16.53
C SER A 167 17.75 -23.79 16.22
N LEU A 168 17.00 -22.77 15.80
CA LEU A 168 15.59 -22.89 15.40
C LEU A 168 15.39 -23.45 13.99
N GLY A 169 16.48 -23.77 13.26
CA GLY A 169 16.44 -24.22 11.87
C GLY A 169 15.91 -23.16 10.90
N LEU A 170 15.91 -21.88 11.33
CA LEU A 170 15.41 -20.76 10.53
C LEU A 170 16.52 -20.15 9.66
N LEU A 171 17.78 -20.44 9.99
CA LEU A 171 18.97 -20.08 9.23
C LEU A 171 19.72 -21.34 8.82
N ASP A 172 19.79 -21.59 7.52
CA ASP A 172 20.47 -22.75 6.95
C ASP A 172 21.95 -22.42 6.72
N GLY A 173 22.78 -22.58 7.77
CA GLY A 173 24.25 -22.78 7.74
C GLY A 173 25.15 -21.78 6.99
N THR A 174 24.61 -20.77 6.32
CA THR A 174 25.30 -19.79 5.50
C THR A 174 24.50 -18.50 5.56
N ASP A 175 25.20 -17.37 5.59
CA ASP A 175 24.66 -16.02 5.76
C ASP A 175 23.20 -15.84 5.32
N TRP A 176 22.40 -15.34 6.25
CA TRP A 176 20.98 -15.03 6.22
C TRP A 176 20.46 -14.21 5.00
N LEU A 177 21.33 -13.81 4.06
CA LEU A 177 21.00 -13.13 2.79
C LEU A 177 21.74 -13.71 1.56
N GLY A 178 22.36 -14.89 1.65
CA GLY A 178 22.96 -15.60 0.51
C GLY A 178 24.23 -14.94 -0.07
N GLY A 179 24.99 -14.19 0.74
CA GLY A 179 26.12 -13.38 0.27
C GLY A 179 27.36 -13.48 1.14
N GLN A 180 28.26 -14.37 0.71
CA GLN A 180 29.69 -14.55 1.03
C GLN A 180 30.08 -14.70 2.51
N GLY A 181 30.43 -15.95 2.84
CA GLY A 181 31.19 -16.27 4.03
C GLY A 181 32.48 -15.47 4.08
N ILE A 182 32.67 -14.85 5.23
CA ILE A 182 33.91 -14.23 5.71
C ILE A 182 35.08 -15.22 5.56
N THR A 183 35.87 -15.02 4.50
CA THR A 183 37.30 -15.38 4.43
C THR A 183 38.07 -14.19 3.89
#